data_AF-A0A3C0ZMF7-F1
#
_entry.id   AF-A0A3C0ZMF7-F1
#
_cell.length_a   1.000
_cell.length_b   1.000
_cell.length_c   1.000
_cell.angle_alpha   90.00
_cell.angle_beta   90.00
_cell.angle_gamma   90.00
#
_symmetry.space_group_name_H-M   'P 1'
#
loop_
_entity.id
_entity.type
_entity.pdbx_description
1 polymer ?
#
loop_
_entity_poly.entity_id
_entity_poly.type
_entity_poly.pdbx_seq_one_letter_code
_entity_poly.pdbx_strand_id
1 'polypeptide(L)'
;MCEFKSIRVYGAVSPVTPQPPALGSPISFRHVRFVQTVGRNLEIFNPELGLLQTITSDGIVLHQRKRSVVPEATTSLRFGNRTYSIVGKRLLVKDNGGVVVDSLVQNLVVPVALLKIQDVLFVADVGARAVFQFTPRGRFIRSIRLEAIGGLKAPRGLDFYGQGGLVIADYDKLVFYNPQLGDAGAKIESLSPTEMKLSWSSEVKARPEVRCESDDGKSKPEIRYEKKHSGNHTAVLKGLEPLTRYSFIYSPSVKTIPALFSKSRTHRFTSPPADRSMMALTRLPLMYLVYRTISFRDKYPKDIFPQVPDGRTLTDNEVEYLKSATAFNRAFYFRNSSCKLVLDFDFFVVEDTLRLQDVGENDPYWLSPNDRVARDFERAAHHFGKRPGAYAGLITPYAWINYPPRRTSALRDPSKKDTISIRQAYGGGTYGVPAPWKYGKTTGYTANPFQDTFSRQDWLITHEFHHQVDALMEVSGYADYFHCDTPWKMPGRFGEDFDFNAAIMRLASREWWLNLRFGQLAQTNDADHDGVPDDDPSLPFDEKRLGGSASSKDSDQDGLEDLTELLSGSSRGSLLNQQDTDRDGSVDAR
;
A
#
# COMPACT_ATOMS: atom_id res chain seq x y z
N MET A 1 -1.81 12.98 -12.70
CA MET A 1 -2.79 12.41 -13.65
C MET A 1 -2.04 11.45 -14.58
N CYS A 2 -1.89 10.18 -14.21
CA CYS A 2 -1.23 9.18 -15.06
C CYS A 2 -2.30 8.44 -15.87
N GLU A 3 -2.58 8.89 -17.08
CA GLU A 3 -3.17 8.02 -18.09
C GLU A 3 -2.11 6.98 -18.46
N PHE A 4 -2.32 5.72 -18.08
CA PHE A 4 -1.63 4.61 -18.69
C PHE A 4 -2.02 4.54 -20.16
N LYS A 5 -1.26 5.23 -21.03
CA LYS A 5 -1.31 4.98 -22.46
C LYS A 5 -0.83 3.54 -22.68
N SER A 6 -1.72 2.71 -23.19
CA SER A 6 -1.44 1.32 -23.58
C SER A 6 -0.14 1.25 -24.39
N ILE A 7 0.87 0.54 -23.89
CA ILE A 7 2.06 0.21 -24.66
C ILE A 7 1.68 -0.88 -25.65
N ARG A 8 1.63 -0.57 -26.94
CA ARG A 8 1.62 -1.59 -28.00
C ARG A 8 3.04 -2.09 -28.19
N VAL A 9 3.30 -3.31 -27.73
CA VAL A 9 4.54 -4.03 -28.07
C VAL A 9 4.41 -4.51 -29.51
N TYR A 10 5.16 -3.91 -30.43
CA TYR A 10 5.31 -4.43 -31.78
C TYR A 10 6.45 -5.45 -31.79
N GLY A 11 6.09 -6.73 -31.80
CA GLY A 11 6.98 -7.83 -32.11
C GLY A 11 6.36 -8.66 -33.22
N ALA A 12 7.18 -9.19 -34.12
CA ALA A 12 6.76 -10.03 -35.26
C ALA A 12 6.28 -11.43 -34.84
N VAL A 13 5.50 -11.51 -33.77
CA VAL A 13 4.78 -12.72 -33.38
C VAL A 13 3.33 -12.49 -33.80
N SER A 14 2.91 -13.12 -34.90
CA SER A 14 1.49 -13.20 -35.24
C SER A 14 0.73 -13.59 -33.97
N PRO A 15 -0.31 -12.83 -33.54
CA PRO A 15 -1.06 -13.19 -32.36
C PRO A 15 -1.61 -14.58 -32.60
N VAL A 16 -1.07 -15.57 -31.87
CA VAL A 16 -1.61 -16.91 -31.87
C VAL A 16 -3.05 -16.75 -31.43
N THR A 17 -3.98 -16.95 -32.36
CA THR A 17 -5.40 -16.88 -32.04
C THR A 17 -5.62 -17.95 -30.98
N PRO A 18 -6.09 -17.58 -29.76
CA PRO A 18 -6.24 -18.56 -28.71
C PRO A 18 -7.20 -19.64 -29.22
N GLN A 19 -6.76 -20.90 -29.18
CA GLN A 19 -7.62 -22.02 -29.57
C GLN A 19 -8.64 -22.27 -28.45
N PRO A 20 -9.92 -22.53 -28.77
CA PRO A 20 -10.89 -22.93 -27.76
C PRO A 20 -10.42 -24.20 -27.04
N PRO A 21 -10.55 -24.28 -25.70
CA PRO A 21 -10.28 -25.51 -24.99
C PRO A 21 -11.21 -26.64 -25.49
N ALA A 22 -10.68 -27.86 -25.54
CA ALA A 22 -11.47 -29.03 -25.91
C ALA A 22 -12.56 -29.30 -24.86
N LEU A 23 -13.67 -29.90 -25.28
CA LEU A 23 -14.65 -30.41 -24.31
C LEU A 23 -14.00 -31.48 -23.42
N GLY A 24 -14.32 -31.47 -22.14
CA GLY A 24 -13.71 -32.32 -21.13
C GLY A 24 -12.33 -31.84 -20.64
N SER A 25 -11.79 -30.75 -21.19
CA SER A 25 -10.52 -30.17 -20.72
C SER A 25 -10.74 -29.07 -19.67
N PRO A 26 -9.73 -28.77 -18.83
CA PRO A 26 -9.75 -27.60 -17.97
C PRO A 26 -9.89 -26.30 -18.77
N ILE A 27 -10.71 -25.39 -18.25
CA ILE A 27 -10.91 -24.07 -18.81
C ILE A 27 -9.64 -23.23 -18.71
N SER A 28 -9.39 -22.42 -19.73
CA SER A 28 -8.39 -21.37 -19.73
C SER A 28 -9.02 -20.09 -20.29
N PHE A 29 -8.82 -18.98 -19.58
CA PHE A 29 -9.15 -17.63 -20.01
C PHE A 29 -8.16 -16.68 -19.35
N ARG A 30 -7.81 -15.56 -20.00
CA ARG A 30 -7.10 -14.49 -19.28
C ARG A 30 -8.08 -13.50 -18.63
N HIS A 31 -9.31 -13.46 -19.13
CA HIS A 31 -10.34 -12.52 -18.72
C HIS A 31 -11.70 -13.20 -18.54
N VAL A 32 -12.34 -12.99 -17.39
CA VAL A 32 -13.71 -13.38 -17.07
C VAL A 32 -14.39 -12.21 -16.39
N ARG A 33 -15.54 -11.82 -16.94
CA ARG A 33 -16.34 -10.69 -16.43
C ARG A 33 -17.77 -11.07 -16.09
N PHE A 34 -18.17 -12.28 -16.47
CA PHE A 34 -19.52 -12.78 -16.33
C PHE A 34 -19.45 -14.20 -15.80
N VAL A 35 -20.30 -14.48 -14.83
CA VAL A 35 -20.55 -15.82 -14.31
C VAL A 35 -22.04 -15.94 -14.00
N GLN A 36 -22.59 -17.10 -14.30
CA GLN A 36 -23.95 -17.47 -13.92
C GLN A 36 -23.98 -18.95 -13.54
N THR A 37 -24.64 -19.30 -12.45
CA THR A 37 -24.85 -20.67 -12.01
C THR A 37 -26.04 -21.26 -12.74
N VAL A 38 -25.83 -22.42 -13.39
CA VAL A 38 -26.84 -23.16 -14.15
C VAL A 38 -26.87 -24.60 -13.65
N GLY A 39 -27.83 -24.90 -12.77
CA GLY A 39 -27.89 -26.18 -12.08
C GLY A 39 -26.68 -26.38 -11.15
N ARG A 40 -25.86 -27.40 -11.44
CA ARG A 40 -24.60 -27.67 -10.71
C ARG A 40 -23.36 -27.08 -11.39
N ASN A 41 -23.54 -26.49 -12.57
CA ASN A 41 -22.49 -25.98 -13.44
C ASN A 41 -22.48 -24.44 -13.43
N LEU A 42 -21.47 -23.86 -14.07
CA LEU A 42 -21.34 -22.43 -14.28
C LEU A 42 -21.33 -22.12 -15.77
N GLU A 43 -22.00 -21.06 -16.18
CA GLU A 43 -21.78 -20.42 -17.48
C GLU A 43 -20.88 -19.20 -17.30
N ILE A 44 -19.83 -19.13 -18.11
CA ILE A 44 -18.90 -18.00 -18.16
C ILE A 44 -18.75 -17.48 -19.58
N PHE A 45 -18.54 -16.17 -19.72
CA PHE A 45 -18.22 -15.58 -21.00
C PHE A 45 -16.72 -15.33 -21.12
N ASN A 46 -16.08 -16.01 -22.07
CA ASN A 46 -14.68 -15.80 -22.43
C ASN A 46 -14.61 -14.74 -23.55
N PRO A 47 -14.20 -13.50 -23.24
CA PRO A 47 -14.22 -12.40 -24.20
C PRO A 47 -13.16 -12.54 -25.29
N GLU A 48 -12.10 -13.33 -25.04
CA GLU A 48 -10.98 -13.51 -25.98
C GLU A 48 -11.37 -14.43 -27.13
N LEU A 49 -12.28 -15.36 -26.85
CA LEU A 49 -12.79 -16.34 -27.79
C LEU A 49 -14.20 -15.99 -28.32
N GLY A 50 -14.89 -15.04 -27.68
CA GLY A 50 -16.30 -14.75 -27.97
C GLY A 50 -17.22 -15.93 -27.66
N LEU A 51 -16.86 -16.74 -26.66
CA LEU A 51 -17.55 -17.97 -26.31
C LEU A 51 -18.26 -17.85 -24.96
N LEU A 52 -19.49 -18.34 -24.92
CA LEU A 52 -20.17 -18.68 -23.69
C LEU A 52 -19.92 -20.16 -23.41
N GLN A 53 -19.30 -20.45 -22.28
CA GLN A 53 -18.81 -21.78 -21.93
C GLN A 53 -19.49 -22.26 -20.65
N THR A 54 -20.07 -23.46 -20.69
CA THR A 54 -20.59 -24.14 -19.51
C THR A 54 -19.47 -25.01 -18.96
N ILE A 55 -19.13 -24.80 -17.69
CA ILE A 55 -18.06 -25.49 -16.99
C ILE A 55 -18.58 -26.17 -15.72
N THR A 56 -17.93 -27.25 -15.31
CA THR A 56 -18.14 -27.80 -13.95
C THR A 56 -17.57 -26.84 -12.91
N SER A 57 -17.88 -27.08 -11.63
CA SER A 57 -17.29 -26.33 -10.53
C SER A 57 -15.80 -26.59 -10.30
N ASP A 58 -15.21 -27.55 -11.02
CA ASP A 58 -13.76 -27.79 -11.06
C ASP A 58 -13.14 -27.20 -12.34
N GLY A 59 -13.91 -26.46 -13.13
CA GLY A 59 -13.43 -25.76 -14.32
C GLY A 59 -13.33 -26.63 -15.56
N ILE A 60 -13.98 -27.80 -15.61
CA ILE A 60 -13.98 -28.65 -16.80
C ILE A 60 -15.02 -28.16 -17.80
N VAL A 61 -14.63 -27.94 -19.06
CA VAL A 61 -15.50 -27.43 -20.12
C VAL A 61 -16.47 -28.52 -20.59
N LEU A 62 -17.77 -28.30 -20.39
CA LEU A 62 -18.84 -29.22 -20.79
C LEU A 62 -19.45 -28.84 -22.13
N HIS A 63 -19.66 -27.55 -22.35
CA HIS A 63 -20.28 -27.03 -23.57
C HIS A 63 -19.70 -25.66 -23.91
N GLN A 64 -19.69 -25.32 -25.19
CA GLN A 64 -19.26 -24.01 -25.67
C GLN A 64 -20.08 -23.57 -26.88
N ARG A 65 -20.52 -22.32 -26.87
CA ARG A 65 -21.26 -21.72 -27.99
C ARG A 65 -20.76 -20.30 -28.26
N LYS A 66 -20.66 -19.93 -29.54
CA LYS A 66 -20.40 -18.54 -29.92
C LYS A 66 -21.55 -17.66 -29.48
N ARG A 67 -21.22 -16.49 -28.95
CA ARG A 67 -22.21 -15.49 -28.58
C ARG A 67 -21.71 -14.12 -29.01
N SER A 68 -22.43 -13.49 -29.93
CA SER A 68 -22.11 -12.15 -30.46
C SER A 68 -22.37 -11.05 -29.43
N VAL A 69 -23.37 -11.25 -28.56
CA VAL A 69 -23.72 -10.29 -27.49
C VAL A 69 -23.14 -10.75 -26.17
N VAL A 70 -22.29 -9.91 -25.60
CA VAL A 70 -21.68 -10.14 -24.30
C VAL A 70 -22.77 -10.09 -23.22
N PRO A 71 -22.88 -11.10 -22.35
CA PRO A 71 -23.70 -10.99 -21.15
C PRO A 71 -23.20 -9.87 -20.23
N GLU A 72 -24.11 -9.02 -19.75
CA GLU A 72 -23.80 -7.96 -18.79
C GLU A 72 -24.14 -8.39 -17.37
N ALA A 73 -23.43 -7.83 -16.40
CA ALA A 73 -23.74 -8.02 -14.99
C ALA A 73 -25.02 -7.26 -14.61
N THR A 74 -25.71 -7.72 -13.58
CA THR A 74 -26.90 -7.05 -13.06
C THR A 74 -26.53 -5.71 -12.44
N THR A 75 -26.95 -4.60 -13.06
CA THR A 75 -26.71 -3.23 -12.55
C THR A 75 -27.91 -2.63 -11.83
N SER A 76 -29.07 -3.30 -11.89
CA SER A 76 -30.29 -2.90 -11.19
C SER A 76 -31.05 -4.13 -10.72
N LEU A 77 -31.50 -4.13 -9.46
CA LEU A 77 -32.32 -5.21 -8.91
C LEU A 77 -33.33 -4.70 -7.89
N ARG A 78 -34.40 -5.47 -7.68
CA ARG A 78 -35.40 -5.21 -6.63
C ARG A 78 -35.06 -6.00 -5.38
N PHE A 79 -35.10 -5.34 -4.22
CA PHE A 79 -34.89 -5.95 -2.93
C PHE A 79 -35.89 -5.40 -1.90
N GLY A 80 -36.86 -6.25 -1.54
CA GLY A 80 -38.03 -5.82 -0.76
C GLY A 80 -38.86 -4.80 -1.55
N ASN A 81 -39.22 -3.69 -0.89
CA ASN A 81 -39.99 -2.60 -1.48
C ASN A 81 -39.11 -1.52 -2.13
N ARG A 82 -37.84 -1.84 -2.41
CA ARG A 82 -36.86 -0.91 -2.96
C ARG A 82 -36.21 -1.47 -4.22
N THR A 83 -35.84 -0.59 -5.13
CA THR A 83 -35.01 -0.90 -6.30
C THR A 83 -33.64 -0.27 -6.10
N TYR A 84 -32.59 -1.07 -6.23
CA TYR A 84 -31.20 -0.65 -6.15
C TYR A 84 -30.64 -0.58 -7.56
N SER A 85 -30.07 0.55 -7.96
CA SER A 85 -29.50 0.74 -9.30
C SER A 85 -28.16 1.46 -9.25
N ILE A 86 -27.17 0.89 -9.93
CA ILE A 86 -25.85 1.51 -10.08
C ILE A 86 -25.97 2.68 -11.06
N VAL A 87 -25.55 3.88 -10.62
CA VAL A 87 -25.49 5.08 -11.46
C VAL A 87 -24.16 5.79 -11.21
N GLY A 88 -23.25 5.71 -12.18
CA GLY A 88 -21.88 6.21 -12.04
C GLY A 88 -21.15 5.53 -10.88
N LYS A 89 -20.73 6.32 -9.89
CA LYS A 89 -20.01 5.83 -8.70
C LYS A 89 -20.92 5.58 -7.48
N ARG A 90 -22.24 5.57 -7.68
CA ARG A 90 -23.23 5.51 -6.60
C ARG A 90 -24.20 4.37 -6.81
N LEU A 91 -24.80 3.92 -5.70
CA LEU A 91 -25.93 3.01 -5.72
C LEU A 91 -27.18 3.77 -5.29
N LEU A 92 -28.06 4.08 -6.26
CA LEU A 92 -29.33 4.75 -5.99
C LEU A 92 -30.34 3.75 -5.43
N VAL A 93 -31.07 4.16 -4.41
CA VAL A 93 -32.16 3.40 -3.82
C VAL A 93 -33.47 4.10 -4.15
N LYS A 94 -34.34 3.40 -4.85
CA LYS A 94 -35.66 3.89 -5.24
C LYS A 94 -36.75 3.13 -4.50
N ASP A 95 -37.85 3.79 -4.18
CA ASP A 95 -39.05 3.12 -3.67
C ASP A 95 -39.83 2.41 -4.79
N ASN A 96 -41.00 1.85 -4.46
CA ASN A 96 -41.89 1.20 -5.43
C ASN A 96 -42.45 2.16 -6.50
N GLY A 97 -42.47 3.47 -6.23
CA GLY A 97 -42.90 4.51 -7.17
C GLY A 97 -41.77 4.99 -8.09
N GLY A 98 -40.54 4.49 -7.90
CA GLY A 98 -39.37 4.90 -8.68
C GLY A 98 -38.70 6.18 -8.19
N VAL A 99 -39.16 6.76 -7.07
CA VAL A 99 -38.58 7.95 -6.46
C VAL A 99 -37.29 7.56 -5.75
N VAL A 100 -36.22 8.31 -5.96
CA VAL A 100 -34.95 8.12 -5.25
C VAL A 100 -35.15 8.53 -3.79
N VAL A 101 -35.03 7.56 -2.89
CA VAL A 101 -35.19 7.76 -1.43
C VAL A 101 -33.87 7.71 -0.69
N ASP A 102 -32.81 7.20 -1.33
CA ASP A 102 -31.46 7.14 -0.76
C ASP A 102 -30.40 7.01 -1.86
N SER A 103 -29.14 7.28 -1.52
CA SER A 103 -27.98 7.12 -2.40
C SER A 103 -26.79 6.62 -1.58
N LEU A 104 -26.44 5.35 -1.73
CA LEU A 104 -25.29 4.77 -1.05
C LEU A 104 -24.01 5.14 -1.80
N VAL A 105 -23.11 5.81 -1.10
CA VAL A 105 -21.79 6.23 -1.61
C VAL A 105 -20.64 5.74 -0.73
N GLN A 106 -20.94 5.34 0.50
CA GLN A 106 -19.93 4.96 1.47
C GLN A 106 -19.19 3.71 0.99
N ASN A 107 -17.85 3.78 0.96
CA ASN A 107 -16.93 2.74 0.53
C ASN A 107 -16.96 2.37 -0.97
N LEU A 108 -17.92 2.89 -1.75
CA LEU A 108 -18.01 2.61 -3.18
C LEU A 108 -17.07 3.52 -3.98
N VAL A 109 -16.41 2.95 -4.99
CA VAL A 109 -15.48 3.66 -5.87
C VAL A 109 -15.92 3.54 -7.32
N VAL A 110 -16.08 2.31 -7.81
CA VAL A 110 -16.62 1.97 -9.14
C VAL A 110 -17.46 0.68 -9.04
N PRO A 111 -18.70 0.76 -8.51
CA PRO A 111 -19.59 -0.40 -8.45
C PRO A 111 -20.01 -0.83 -9.86
N VAL A 112 -20.05 -2.13 -10.12
CA VAL A 112 -20.35 -2.68 -11.47
C VAL A 112 -21.39 -3.79 -11.49
N ALA A 113 -21.64 -4.47 -10.38
CA ALA A 113 -22.62 -5.55 -10.33
C ALA A 113 -23.30 -5.65 -8.97
N LEU A 114 -24.57 -6.04 -9.01
CA LEU A 114 -25.44 -6.27 -7.87
C LEU A 114 -25.88 -7.73 -7.83
N LEU A 115 -25.95 -8.29 -6.63
CA LEU A 115 -26.55 -9.60 -6.40
C LEU A 115 -27.32 -9.59 -5.09
N LYS A 116 -28.50 -10.20 -5.07
CA LYS A 116 -29.28 -10.39 -3.85
C LYS A 116 -29.25 -11.86 -3.48
N ILE A 117 -28.85 -12.17 -2.25
CA ILE A 117 -29.00 -13.52 -1.66
C ILE A 117 -29.67 -13.35 -0.31
N GLN A 118 -30.84 -13.98 -0.14
CA GLN A 118 -31.63 -13.88 1.09
C GLN A 118 -31.83 -12.40 1.49
N ASP A 119 -31.43 -12.04 2.70
CA ASP A 119 -31.53 -10.70 3.28
C ASP A 119 -30.22 -9.88 3.18
N VAL A 120 -29.38 -10.19 2.18
CA VAL A 120 -28.14 -9.43 1.93
C VAL A 120 -28.06 -8.98 0.46
N LEU A 121 -27.70 -7.71 0.29
CA LEU A 121 -27.32 -7.13 -0.98
C LEU A 121 -25.80 -7.15 -1.13
N PHE A 122 -25.32 -7.70 -2.23
CA PHE A 122 -23.92 -7.74 -2.60
C PHE A 122 -23.66 -6.74 -3.73
N VAL A 123 -22.56 -5.99 -3.60
CA VAL A 123 -22.13 -5.00 -4.59
C VAL A 123 -20.67 -5.29 -4.95
N ALA A 124 -20.41 -5.74 -6.17
CA ALA A 124 -19.05 -5.87 -6.68
C ALA A 124 -18.56 -4.51 -7.17
N ASP A 125 -17.39 -4.11 -6.69
CA ASP A 125 -16.78 -2.82 -6.97
C ASP A 125 -15.35 -3.01 -7.47
N VAL A 126 -15.11 -2.62 -8.73
CA VAL A 126 -13.79 -2.78 -9.36
C VAL A 126 -12.80 -1.74 -8.89
N GLY A 127 -13.28 -0.56 -8.47
CA GLY A 127 -12.41 0.51 -7.98
C GLY A 127 -11.91 0.23 -6.57
N ALA A 128 -12.77 -0.35 -5.73
CA ALA A 128 -12.43 -0.77 -4.38
C ALA A 128 -11.79 -2.16 -4.30
N ARG A 129 -11.77 -2.91 -5.42
CA ARG A 129 -11.29 -4.30 -5.49
C ARG A 129 -11.93 -5.19 -4.41
N ALA A 130 -13.23 -5.03 -4.23
CA ALA A 130 -13.96 -5.67 -3.14
C ALA A 130 -15.40 -6.03 -3.56
N VAL A 131 -16.01 -6.93 -2.79
CA VAL A 131 -17.47 -7.12 -2.78
C VAL A 131 -18.00 -6.63 -1.45
N PHE A 132 -18.92 -5.66 -1.48
CA PHE A 132 -19.53 -5.11 -0.29
C PHE A 132 -20.86 -5.80 0.02
N GLN A 133 -21.14 -5.97 1.31
CA GLN A 133 -22.41 -6.44 1.81
C GLN A 133 -23.20 -5.31 2.45
N PHE A 134 -24.48 -5.22 2.10
CA PHE A 134 -25.43 -4.30 2.68
C PHE A 134 -26.68 -5.05 3.15
N THR A 135 -27.29 -4.54 4.22
CA THR A 135 -28.63 -4.95 4.65
C THR A 135 -29.68 -4.57 3.60
N PRO A 136 -30.92 -5.09 3.68
CA PRO A 136 -32.01 -4.72 2.77
C PRO A 136 -32.38 -3.23 2.85
N ARG A 137 -31.96 -2.53 3.91
CA ARG A 137 -32.17 -1.10 4.12
C ARG A 137 -31.00 -0.23 3.63
N GLY A 138 -29.93 -0.81 3.10
CA GLY A 138 -28.76 -0.08 2.61
C GLY A 138 -27.68 0.19 3.65
N ARG A 139 -27.82 -0.30 4.89
CA ARG A 139 -26.75 -0.22 5.89
C ARG A 139 -25.61 -1.17 5.52
N PHE A 140 -24.37 -0.66 5.54
CA PHE A 140 -23.15 -1.45 5.33
C PHE A 140 -23.00 -2.54 6.40
N ILE A 141 -22.60 -3.74 5.97
CA ILE A 141 -22.31 -4.89 6.83
C ILE A 141 -20.80 -5.13 6.89
N ARG A 142 -20.15 -5.36 5.73
CA ARG A 142 -18.70 -5.60 5.63
C ARG A 142 -18.21 -5.54 4.18
N SER A 143 -16.89 -5.48 4.00
CA SER A 143 -16.22 -5.73 2.72
C SER A 143 -15.63 -7.14 2.65
N ILE A 144 -15.69 -7.76 1.49
CA ILE A 144 -15.05 -9.04 1.16
C ILE A 144 -13.91 -8.73 0.20
N ARG A 145 -12.66 -8.96 0.64
CA ARG A 145 -11.46 -8.67 -0.14
C ARG A 145 -10.71 -9.93 -0.56
N LEU A 146 -10.85 -11.03 0.19
CA LEU A 146 -10.21 -12.33 -0.10
C LEU A 146 -8.68 -12.26 -0.07
N GLU A 147 -8.15 -11.69 1.02
CA GLU A 147 -6.72 -11.54 1.25
C GLU A 147 -5.94 -12.85 1.14
N ALA A 148 -6.56 -13.99 1.47
CA ALA A 148 -5.98 -15.33 1.34
C ALA A 148 -5.37 -15.62 -0.04
N ILE A 149 -5.91 -15.03 -1.11
CA ILE A 149 -5.48 -15.24 -2.49
C ILE A 149 -4.85 -13.99 -3.12
N GLY A 150 -4.46 -13.00 -2.31
CA GLY A 150 -3.87 -11.73 -2.78
C GLY A 150 -4.90 -10.68 -3.18
N GLY A 151 -6.13 -10.80 -2.69
CA GLY A 151 -7.19 -9.83 -2.95
C GLY A 151 -7.90 -10.06 -4.29
N LEU A 152 -9.03 -9.39 -4.46
CA LEU A 152 -9.71 -9.30 -5.76
C LEU A 152 -8.95 -8.33 -6.68
N LYS A 153 -9.00 -8.56 -7.99
CA LYS A 153 -8.36 -7.69 -9.01
C LYS A 153 -9.35 -6.73 -9.64
N ALA A 154 -10.47 -7.24 -10.14
CA ALA A 154 -11.59 -6.47 -10.65
C ALA A 154 -12.85 -7.36 -10.64
N PRO A 155 -13.56 -7.44 -9.49
CA PRO A 155 -14.77 -8.24 -9.39
C PRO A 155 -15.86 -7.61 -10.26
N ARG A 156 -16.32 -8.35 -11.28
CA ARG A 156 -17.27 -7.85 -12.30
C ARG A 156 -18.55 -8.64 -12.41
N GLY A 157 -18.52 -9.94 -12.11
CA GLY A 157 -19.69 -10.81 -12.10
C GLY A 157 -19.89 -11.43 -10.73
N LEU A 158 -21.15 -11.54 -10.32
CA LEU A 158 -21.55 -12.20 -9.07
C LEU A 158 -22.70 -13.14 -9.39
N ASP A 159 -22.65 -14.36 -8.88
CA ASP A 159 -23.84 -15.19 -8.79
C ASP A 159 -23.83 -16.07 -7.54
N PHE A 160 -25.00 -16.59 -7.20
CA PHE A 160 -25.20 -17.54 -6.13
C PHE A 160 -24.73 -18.93 -6.53
N TYR A 161 -24.06 -19.64 -5.63
CA TYR A 161 -23.57 -21.00 -5.87
C TYR A 161 -23.77 -21.90 -4.64
N GLY A 162 -24.38 -23.08 -4.82
CA GLY A 162 -24.54 -24.08 -3.76
C GLY A 162 -25.47 -23.65 -2.62
N GLN A 163 -25.17 -24.04 -1.38
CA GLN A 163 -25.98 -23.72 -0.19
C GLN A 163 -25.47 -22.45 0.51
N GLY A 164 -25.67 -21.29 -0.09
CA GLY A 164 -25.30 -20.00 0.53
C GLY A 164 -24.01 -19.37 -0.01
N GLY A 165 -23.33 -20.01 -0.95
CA GLY A 165 -22.08 -19.52 -1.52
C GLY A 165 -22.27 -18.49 -2.64
N LEU A 166 -21.16 -17.84 -2.96
CA LEU A 166 -20.97 -16.91 -4.07
C LEU A 166 -19.97 -17.50 -5.04
N VAL A 167 -20.19 -17.23 -6.32
CA VAL A 167 -19.14 -17.26 -7.33
C VAL A 167 -18.92 -15.86 -7.87
N ILE A 168 -17.65 -15.45 -7.91
CA ILE A 168 -17.22 -14.10 -8.30
C ILE A 168 -16.37 -14.22 -9.56
N ALA A 169 -16.73 -13.53 -10.63
CA ALA A 169 -15.86 -13.34 -11.79
C ALA A 169 -14.92 -12.17 -11.53
N ASP A 170 -13.66 -12.47 -11.25
CA ASP A 170 -12.62 -11.52 -10.83
C ASP A 170 -11.48 -11.45 -11.84
N TYR A 171 -11.75 -10.86 -12.99
CA TYR A 171 -10.81 -10.60 -14.08
C TYR A 171 -10.07 -11.85 -14.58
N ASP A 172 -9.07 -12.36 -13.89
CA ASP A 172 -8.27 -13.52 -14.31
C ASP A 172 -8.70 -14.84 -13.67
N LYS A 173 -9.73 -14.83 -12.81
CA LYS A 173 -10.20 -16.01 -12.09
C LYS A 173 -11.69 -15.94 -11.73
N LEU A 174 -12.29 -17.10 -11.54
CA LEU A 174 -13.50 -17.27 -10.77
C LEU A 174 -13.13 -17.58 -9.32
N VAL A 175 -13.85 -17.01 -8.37
CA VAL A 175 -13.62 -17.24 -6.94
C VAL A 175 -14.88 -17.75 -6.29
N PHE A 176 -14.77 -18.86 -5.55
CA PHE A 176 -15.87 -19.44 -4.79
C PHE A 176 -15.74 -19.02 -3.34
N TYR A 177 -16.73 -18.32 -2.81
CA TYR A 177 -16.68 -17.75 -1.48
C TYR A 177 -17.97 -18.05 -0.72
N ASN A 178 -17.86 -18.39 0.55
CA ASN A 178 -19.01 -18.56 1.42
C ASN A 178 -19.09 -17.43 2.45
N PRO A 179 -20.08 -16.54 2.34
CA PRO A 179 -20.31 -15.48 3.32
C PRO A 179 -20.40 -15.94 4.77
N GLN A 180 -20.86 -17.16 5.05
CA GLN A 180 -21.01 -17.66 6.41
C GLN A 180 -19.67 -17.95 7.09
N LEU A 181 -18.60 -18.19 6.33
CA LEU A 181 -17.27 -18.52 6.86
C LEU A 181 -16.44 -17.29 7.28
N GLY A 182 -16.90 -16.07 6.99
CA GLY A 182 -16.10 -14.86 7.19
C GLY A 182 -15.14 -14.58 6.04
N ASP A 183 -14.40 -13.47 6.10
CA ASP A 183 -13.33 -13.23 5.13
C ASP A 183 -12.30 -14.37 5.26
N ALA A 184 -11.96 -15.00 4.15
CA ALA A 184 -11.22 -16.26 4.14
C ALA A 184 -9.73 -16.10 4.49
N GLY A 185 -9.32 -14.92 4.95
CA GLY A 185 -7.97 -14.64 5.43
C GLY A 185 -7.67 -15.36 6.75
N ALA A 186 -6.40 -15.70 6.93
CA ALA A 186 -5.90 -16.18 8.21
C ALA A 186 -5.89 -15.05 9.25
N LYS A 187 -6.37 -15.35 10.45
CA LYS A 187 -6.14 -14.56 11.66
C LYS A 187 -5.00 -15.16 12.45
N ILE A 188 -4.13 -14.31 12.98
CA ILE A 188 -3.04 -14.71 13.85
C ILE A 188 -3.14 -13.97 15.18
N GLU A 189 -2.92 -14.70 16.27
CA GLU A 189 -3.03 -14.21 17.63
C GLU A 189 -1.82 -14.69 18.44
N SER A 190 -1.21 -13.79 19.21
CA SER A 190 -0.11 -14.15 20.10
C SER A 190 -0.64 -14.82 21.37
N LEU A 191 -0.18 -16.04 21.64
CA LEU A 191 -0.41 -16.73 22.92
C LEU A 191 0.73 -16.45 23.91
N SER A 192 1.95 -16.36 23.39
CA SER A 192 3.17 -15.99 24.12
C SER A 192 4.23 -15.50 23.13
N PRO A 193 5.37 -14.98 23.57
CA PRO A 193 6.49 -14.61 22.70
C PRO A 193 7.00 -15.76 21.81
N THR A 194 6.72 -17.01 22.19
CA THR A 194 7.19 -18.22 21.50
C THR A 194 6.07 -19.05 20.87
N GLU A 195 4.81 -18.62 21.03
CA GLU A 195 3.62 -19.34 20.55
C GLU A 195 2.59 -18.43 19.89
N MET A 196 2.14 -18.81 18.70
CA MET A 196 1.11 -18.11 17.94
C MET A 196 -0.04 -19.04 17.58
N LYS A 197 -1.26 -18.55 17.64
CA LYS A 197 -2.46 -19.23 17.17
C LYS A 197 -2.87 -18.70 15.81
N LEU A 198 -2.87 -19.58 14.82
CA LEU A 198 -3.34 -19.33 13.47
C LEU A 198 -4.74 -19.93 13.29
N SER A 199 -5.70 -19.11 12.86
CA SER A 199 -7.09 -19.54 12.59
C SER A 199 -7.54 -19.10 11.19
N TRP A 200 -8.15 -20.00 10.41
CA TRP A 200 -8.71 -19.66 9.09
C TRP A 200 -9.90 -20.54 8.73
N SER A 201 -10.67 -20.12 7.73
CA SER A 201 -11.86 -20.85 7.28
C SER A 201 -11.74 -21.25 5.80
N SER A 202 -12.23 -22.44 5.45
CA SER A 202 -12.29 -22.91 4.05
C SER A 202 -13.43 -23.89 3.86
N GLU A 203 -14.09 -23.84 2.69
CA GLU A 203 -15.10 -24.82 2.30
C GLU A 203 -14.50 -26.17 1.87
N VAL A 204 -13.20 -26.19 1.55
CA VAL A 204 -12.54 -27.38 1.04
C VAL A 204 -12.30 -28.34 2.20
N LYS A 205 -12.92 -29.52 2.14
CA LYS A 205 -12.73 -30.59 3.13
C LYS A 205 -11.40 -31.31 2.91
N ALA A 206 -10.29 -30.62 3.16
CA ALA A 206 -8.94 -31.19 3.14
C ALA A 206 -8.33 -31.27 4.54
N ARG A 207 -7.25 -32.04 4.68
CA ARG A 207 -6.40 -31.97 5.88
C ARG A 207 -5.70 -30.60 5.87
N PRO A 208 -5.77 -29.82 6.97
CA PRO A 208 -5.06 -28.56 7.02
C PRO A 208 -3.54 -28.80 6.97
N GLU A 209 -2.85 -27.98 6.21
CA GLU A 209 -1.38 -27.90 6.17
C GLU A 209 -1.00 -26.44 6.36
N VAL A 210 -0.02 -26.18 7.21
CA VAL A 210 0.60 -24.87 7.40
C VAL A 210 2.08 -25.08 7.18
N ARG A 211 2.72 -24.16 6.47
CA ARG A 211 4.18 -24.06 6.42
C ARG A 211 4.54 -22.70 6.93
N CYS A 212 5.45 -22.66 7.89
CA CYS A 212 5.91 -21.44 8.51
C CYS A 212 7.43 -21.53 8.66
N GLU A 213 8.11 -20.42 8.39
CA GLU A 213 9.56 -20.28 8.58
C GLU A 213 9.90 -18.82 8.89
N SER A 214 10.99 -18.59 9.62
CA SER A 214 11.51 -17.25 9.82
C SER A 214 11.95 -16.66 8.47
N ASP A 215 11.84 -15.35 8.30
CA ASP A 215 12.18 -14.67 7.04
C ASP A 215 13.69 -14.79 6.69
N ASP A 216 14.55 -15.12 7.67
CA ASP A 216 15.97 -15.44 7.47
C ASP A 216 16.24 -16.93 7.22
N GLY A 217 15.20 -17.77 7.25
CA GLY A 217 15.25 -19.21 6.99
C GLY A 217 15.88 -20.07 8.10
N LYS A 218 16.23 -19.48 9.25
CA LYS A 218 16.93 -20.21 10.33
C LYS A 218 16.00 -20.98 11.26
N SER A 219 14.77 -20.51 11.46
CA SER A 219 13.81 -21.11 12.38
C SER A 219 12.59 -21.66 11.66
N LYS A 220 12.14 -22.84 12.09
CA LYS A 220 10.93 -23.52 11.59
C LYS A 220 10.10 -23.96 12.79
N PRO A 221 9.02 -23.25 13.12
CA PRO A 221 8.22 -23.58 14.29
C PRO A 221 7.56 -24.95 14.16
N GLU A 222 7.34 -25.59 15.29
CA GLU A 222 6.50 -26.79 15.37
C GLU A 222 5.04 -26.38 15.15
N ILE A 223 4.31 -27.18 14.37
CA ILE A 223 2.92 -26.90 14.01
C ILE A 223 2.02 -27.95 14.63
N ARG A 224 1.18 -27.53 15.58
CA ARG A 224 0.19 -28.39 16.24
C ARG A 224 -1.23 -28.02 15.82
N TYR A 225 -1.94 -28.93 15.17
CA TYR A 225 -3.34 -28.71 14.79
C TYR A 225 -4.29 -28.99 15.94
N GLU A 226 -5.25 -28.10 16.18
CA GLU A 226 -6.35 -28.34 17.13
C GLU A 226 -7.49 -29.14 16.47
N LYS A 227 -8.30 -29.86 17.27
CA LYS A 227 -9.38 -30.72 16.76
C LYS A 227 -10.42 -29.93 15.97
N LYS A 228 -10.86 -30.50 14.84
CA LYS A 228 -11.67 -29.89 13.79
C LYS A 228 -13.13 -29.62 14.20
N HIS A 229 -13.64 -28.47 13.79
CA HIS A 229 -15.03 -28.32 13.34
C HIS A 229 -15.03 -28.14 11.82
N SER A 230 -16.03 -28.67 11.13
CA SER A 230 -16.09 -28.63 9.66
C SER A 230 -15.99 -27.19 9.13
N GLY A 231 -14.95 -26.89 8.34
CA GLY A 231 -14.76 -25.62 7.65
C GLY A 231 -13.93 -24.56 8.39
N ASN A 232 -13.65 -24.75 9.68
CA ASN A 232 -12.79 -23.87 10.47
C ASN A 232 -11.52 -24.65 10.89
N HIS A 233 -10.37 -24.01 10.73
CA HIS A 233 -9.07 -24.60 10.96
C HIS A 233 -8.29 -23.77 11.96
N THR A 234 -7.61 -24.46 12.87
CA THR A 234 -6.73 -23.84 13.86
C THR A 234 -5.42 -24.61 13.95
N ALA A 235 -4.31 -23.89 13.97
CA ALA A 235 -2.99 -24.41 14.23
C ALA A 235 -2.26 -23.53 15.24
N VAL A 236 -1.54 -24.15 16.17
CA VAL A 236 -0.63 -23.46 17.08
C VAL A 236 0.79 -23.64 16.56
N LEU A 237 1.47 -22.53 16.33
CA LEU A 237 2.89 -22.46 15.99
C LEU A 237 3.67 -22.35 17.30
N LYS A 238 4.60 -23.27 17.57
CA LYS A 238 5.40 -23.33 18.80
C LYS A 238 6.89 -23.24 18.50
N GLY A 239 7.66 -22.81 19.50
CA GLY A 239 9.12 -22.70 19.38
C GLY A 239 9.55 -21.53 18.49
N LEU A 240 8.72 -20.48 18.43
CA LEU A 240 9.10 -19.24 17.77
C LEU A 240 10.18 -18.54 18.59
N GLU A 241 11.23 -18.06 17.92
CA GLU A 241 12.15 -17.08 18.48
C GLU A 241 11.39 -15.76 18.73
N PRO A 242 11.51 -15.12 19.91
CA PRO A 242 10.94 -13.80 20.17
C PRO A 242 11.48 -12.73 19.21
N LEU A 243 10.69 -11.66 19.01
CA LEU A 243 11.05 -10.51 18.15
C LEU A 243 11.58 -10.92 16.76
N THR A 244 10.91 -11.87 16.11
CA THR A 244 11.37 -12.46 14.85
C THR A 244 10.24 -12.44 13.83
N ARG A 245 10.57 -12.11 12.57
CA ARG A 245 9.61 -12.15 11.46
C ARG A 245 9.50 -13.56 10.90
N TYR A 246 8.27 -13.99 10.70
CA TYR A 246 7.92 -15.26 10.09
C TYR A 246 7.04 -15.04 8.87
N SER A 247 7.19 -15.92 7.91
CA SER A 247 6.27 -16.05 6.80
C SER A 247 5.56 -17.40 6.87
N PHE A 248 4.29 -17.42 6.49
CA PHE A 248 3.53 -18.65 6.44
C PHE A 248 2.59 -18.72 5.24
N ILE A 249 2.31 -19.96 4.85
CA ILE A 249 1.25 -20.33 3.90
C ILE A 249 0.40 -21.41 4.55
N TYR A 250 -0.90 -21.40 4.28
CA TYR A 250 -1.82 -22.42 4.78
C TYR A 250 -2.65 -23.02 3.65
N SER A 251 -3.15 -24.22 3.88
CA SER A 251 -4.14 -24.88 3.05
C SER A 251 -5.11 -25.67 3.92
N PRO A 252 -6.34 -25.90 3.44
CA PRO A 252 -6.88 -25.37 2.20
C PRO A 252 -7.21 -23.87 2.27
N SER A 253 -7.08 -23.16 1.14
CA SER A 253 -7.49 -21.76 0.95
C SER A 253 -8.83 -21.67 0.20
N VAL A 254 -9.17 -20.46 -0.27
CA VAL A 254 -10.33 -20.19 -1.14
C VAL A 254 -10.17 -20.90 -2.49
N LYS A 255 -11.25 -21.52 -2.99
CA LYS A 255 -11.27 -22.20 -4.29
C LYS A 255 -11.34 -21.18 -5.44
N THR A 256 -10.50 -21.35 -6.47
CA THR A 256 -10.52 -20.55 -7.71
C THR A 256 -10.55 -21.40 -8.97
N ILE A 257 -11.00 -20.82 -10.09
CA ILE A 257 -10.85 -21.37 -11.44
C ILE A 257 -10.24 -20.31 -12.37
N PRO A 258 -9.15 -20.58 -13.11
CA PRO A 258 -8.31 -21.76 -12.98
C PRO A 258 -7.79 -21.94 -11.55
N ALA A 259 -7.47 -23.18 -11.17
CA ALA A 259 -6.90 -23.45 -9.86
C ALA A 259 -5.54 -22.76 -9.78
N LEU A 260 -5.47 -21.62 -9.09
CA LEU A 260 -4.22 -20.89 -8.93
C LEU A 260 -3.38 -21.55 -7.84
N PHE A 261 -3.99 -21.83 -6.68
CA PHE A 261 -3.33 -22.47 -5.55
C PHE A 261 -4.34 -23.23 -4.68
N SER A 262 -3.97 -24.42 -4.17
CA SER A 262 -4.64 -25.03 -3.01
C SER A 262 -4.20 -24.37 -1.68
N LYS A 263 -3.24 -23.45 -1.76
CA LYS A 263 -2.57 -22.77 -0.67
C LYS A 263 -2.87 -21.28 -0.71
N SER A 264 -2.81 -20.62 0.44
CA SER A 264 -2.85 -19.17 0.52
C SER A 264 -1.63 -18.53 -0.17
N ARG A 265 -1.69 -17.22 -0.39
CA ARG A 265 -0.48 -16.42 -0.56
C ARG A 265 0.41 -16.52 0.69
N THR A 266 1.64 -16.05 0.56
CA THR A 266 2.51 -15.85 1.71
C THR A 266 1.98 -14.71 2.59
N HIS A 267 1.74 -15.02 3.84
CA HIS A 267 1.42 -14.06 4.91
C HIS A 267 2.63 -13.87 5.80
N ARG A 268 2.69 -12.75 6.53
CA ARG A 268 3.76 -12.44 7.48
C ARG A 268 3.21 -12.09 8.84
N PHE A 269 4.01 -12.36 9.86
CA PHE A 269 3.81 -11.89 11.22
C PHE A 269 5.14 -11.73 11.95
N THR A 270 5.10 -11.06 13.09
CA THR A 270 6.23 -10.88 14.00
C THR A 270 5.87 -11.49 15.34
N SER A 271 6.74 -12.32 15.91
CA SER A 271 6.61 -12.76 17.30
C SER A 271 6.87 -11.61 18.27
N PRO A 272 6.15 -11.54 19.41
CA PRO A 272 6.36 -10.50 20.41
C PRO A 272 7.78 -10.55 20.99
N PRO A 273 8.23 -9.44 21.60
CA PRO A 273 9.36 -9.44 22.53
C PRO A 273 9.21 -10.50 23.63
N ALA A 274 10.34 -11.02 24.13
CA ALA A 274 10.35 -12.02 25.20
C ALA A 274 9.85 -11.44 26.53
N ASP A 275 10.25 -10.20 26.81
CA ASP A 275 9.81 -9.43 27.96
C ASP A 275 8.54 -8.64 27.59
N ARG A 276 7.53 -8.68 28.46
CA ARG A 276 6.25 -8.03 28.20
C ARG A 276 6.34 -6.52 28.37
N SER A 277 7.29 -6.00 29.18
CA SER A 277 7.55 -4.55 29.30
C SER A 277 8.24 -3.94 28.08
N MET A 278 8.41 -4.71 27.01
CA MET A 278 9.03 -4.25 25.78
C MET A 278 7.99 -4.16 24.67
N MET A 279 8.03 -3.08 23.91
CA MET A 279 7.35 -2.99 22.62
C MET A 279 8.32 -3.21 21.46
N ALA A 280 7.81 -3.79 20.38
CA ALA A 280 8.54 -3.96 19.13
C ALA A 280 8.37 -2.74 18.21
N LEU A 281 9.40 -2.46 17.42
CA LEU A 281 9.39 -1.47 16.34
C LEU A 281 10.28 -1.93 15.17
N THR A 282 10.04 -1.37 13.99
CA THR A 282 10.89 -1.54 12.81
C THR A 282 11.78 -0.31 12.63
N ARG A 283 13.09 -0.53 12.59
CA ARG A 283 14.09 0.47 12.18
C ARG A 283 14.37 0.33 10.69
N LEU A 284 14.13 1.38 9.92
CA LEU A 284 14.28 1.39 8.47
C LEU A 284 15.50 2.22 8.06
N PRO A 285 16.61 1.59 7.64
CA PRO A 285 17.82 2.32 7.24
C PRO A 285 17.61 3.02 5.91
N LEU A 286 17.87 4.33 5.88
CA LEU A 286 17.78 5.18 4.69
C LEU A 286 19.09 5.94 4.46
N MET A 287 19.48 6.07 3.20
CA MET A 287 20.56 6.97 2.81
C MET A 287 19.98 8.29 2.37
N TYR A 288 20.49 9.38 2.94
CA TYR A 288 20.15 10.75 2.57
C TYR A 288 21.36 11.40 1.90
N LEU A 289 21.40 11.36 0.57
CA LEU A 289 22.57 11.71 -0.26
C LEU A 289 22.38 13.08 -0.93
N VAL A 290 22.98 14.12 -0.36
CA VAL A 290 22.81 15.50 -0.80
C VAL A 290 23.83 15.88 -1.86
N TYR A 291 23.38 16.27 -3.06
CA TYR A 291 24.26 16.90 -4.05
C TYR A 291 24.34 18.40 -3.81
N ARG A 292 25.46 18.83 -3.21
CA ARG A 292 25.63 20.22 -2.75
C ARG A 292 25.67 21.22 -3.88
N THR A 293 26.31 20.87 -4.99
CA THR A 293 26.54 21.78 -6.11
C THR A 293 26.07 21.16 -7.41
N ILE A 294 25.33 21.94 -8.20
CA ILE A 294 25.04 21.66 -9.60
C ILE A 294 25.68 22.74 -10.48
N SER A 295 26.18 22.36 -11.65
CA SER A 295 26.54 23.28 -12.72
C SER A 295 25.72 23.01 -13.98
N PHE A 296 25.40 24.09 -14.70
CA PHE A 296 24.74 24.03 -16.01
C PHE A 296 25.72 24.24 -17.18
N ARG A 297 27.01 24.47 -16.89
CA ARG A 297 28.01 24.89 -17.89
C ARG A 297 28.53 23.76 -18.78
N ASP A 298 28.30 22.51 -18.40
CA ASP A 298 28.54 21.35 -19.25
C ASP A 298 27.62 21.34 -20.48
N LYS A 299 26.37 21.81 -20.33
CA LYS A 299 25.38 21.88 -21.41
C LYS A 299 25.23 23.28 -22.01
N TYR A 300 25.44 24.31 -21.19
CA TYR A 300 25.30 25.72 -21.59
C TYR A 300 26.59 26.50 -21.29
N PRO A 301 27.63 26.36 -22.13
CA PRO A 301 28.90 27.07 -22.00
C PRO A 301 28.70 28.59 -21.91
N LYS A 302 29.49 29.26 -21.07
CA LYS A 302 29.30 30.68 -20.72
C LYS A 302 29.54 31.63 -21.90
N ASP A 303 30.44 31.27 -22.79
CA ASP A 303 30.77 31.98 -24.03
C ASP A 303 29.62 31.96 -25.04
N ILE A 304 28.82 30.90 -25.06
CA ILE A 304 27.66 30.75 -25.95
C ILE A 304 26.36 31.23 -25.27
N PHE A 305 26.23 31.01 -23.96
CA PHE A 305 25.02 31.29 -23.17
C PHE A 305 25.34 32.12 -21.91
N PRO A 306 25.74 33.39 -22.07
CA PRO A 306 26.17 34.26 -20.96
C PRO A 306 25.06 34.55 -19.95
N GLN A 307 23.79 34.47 -20.36
CA GLN A 307 22.61 34.73 -19.54
C GLN A 307 22.16 33.54 -18.67
N VAL A 308 22.65 32.33 -18.95
CA VAL A 308 22.31 31.15 -18.14
C VAL A 308 23.07 31.23 -16.82
N PRO A 309 22.46 30.94 -15.66
CA PRO A 309 23.19 30.85 -14.40
C PRO A 309 24.29 29.78 -14.45
N ASP A 310 25.38 29.96 -13.70
CA ASP A 310 26.46 28.96 -13.63
C ASP A 310 25.98 27.62 -13.03
N GLY A 311 24.96 27.68 -12.18
CA GLY A 311 24.44 26.59 -11.38
C GLY A 311 24.11 27.08 -9.97
N ARG A 312 23.99 26.16 -9.00
CA ARG A 312 23.73 26.49 -7.58
C ARG A 312 24.60 25.63 -6.67
N THR A 313 25.06 26.24 -5.59
CA THR A 313 25.67 25.56 -4.45
C THR A 313 24.79 25.80 -3.23
N LEU A 314 24.42 24.75 -2.52
CA LEU A 314 23.76 24.86 -1.22
C LEU A 314 24.73 25.43 -0.19
N THR A 315 24.26 26.43 0.54
CA THR A 315 24.93 27.01 1.71
C THR A 315 24.94 26.02 2.87
N ASP A 316 25.82 26.21 3.85
CA ASP A 316 25.85 25.37 5.06
C ASP A 316 24.49 25.44 5.81
N ASN A 317 23.86 26.62 5.86
CA ASN A 317 22.54 26.77 6.47
C ASN A 317 21.45 25.94 5.76
N GLU A 318 21.50 25.84 4.43
CA GLU A 318 20.58 24.99 3.67
C GLU A 318 20.85 23.50 3.92
N VAL A 319 22.12 23.10 4.08
CA VAL A 319 22.48 21.73 4.45
C VAL A 319 22.03 21.41 5.89
N GLU A 320 22.17 22.33 6.84
CA GLU A 320 21.66 22.17 8.21
C GLU A 320 20.12 22.12 8.26
N TYR A 321 19.45 22.88 7.39
CA TYR A 321 18.01 22.75 7.20
C TYR A 321 17.63 21.35 6.71
N LEU A 322 18.36 20.76 5.75
CA LEU A 322 18.13 19.39 5.32
C LEU A 322 18.29 18.37 6.46
N LYS A 323 19.29 18.55 7.34
CA LYS A 323 19.44 17.69 8.53
C LYS A 323 18.23 17.84 9.47
N SER A 324 17.79 19.07 9.71
CA SER A 324 16.60 19.34 10.52
C SER A 324 15.34 18.73 9.90
N ALA A 325 15.20 18.77 8.57
CA ALA A 325 14.12 18.12 7.84
C ALA A 325 14.15 16.59 8.05
N THR A 326 15.30 15.93 7.98
CA THR A 326 15.39 14.49 8.27
C THR A 326 14.97 14.14 9.70
N ALA A 327 15.30 14.97 10.69
CA ALA A 327 14.83 14.79 12.07
C ALA A 327 13.31 14.94 12.18
N PHE A 328 12.72 15.91 11.48
CA PHE A 328 11.28 16.05 11.37
C PHE A 328 10.63 14.84 10.70
N ASN A 329 11.13 14.38 9.54
CA ASN A 329 10.58 13.22 8.83
C ASN A 329 10.64 11.97 9.73
N ARG A 330 11.76 11.78 10.43
CA ARG A 330 11.91 10.70 11.41
C ARG A 330 10.83 10.72 12.49
N ALA A 331 10.57 11.88 13.09
CA ALA A 331 9.52 12.04 14.10
C ALA A 331 8.10 11.86 13.50
N PHE A 332 7.86 12.37 12.29
CA PHE A 332 6.59 12.25 11.59
C PHE A 332 6.22 10.80 11.34
N TYR A 333 7.13 10.01 10.75
CA TYR A 333 6.86 8.60 10.46
C TYR A 333 6.74 7.76 11.75
N PHE A 334 7.53 8.09 12.78
CA PHE A 334 7.42 7.41 14.07
C PHE A 334 6.08 7.65 14.75
N ARG A 335 5.64 8.91 14.85
CA ARG A 335 4.33 9.29 15.38
C ARG A 335 3.22 8.58 14.63
N ASN A 336 3.15 8.77 13.31
CA ASN A 336 2.00 8.36 12.51
C ASN A 336 1.95 6.85 12.22
N SER A 337 2.98 6.09 12.60
CA SER A 337 2.98 4.62 12.62
C SER A 337 2.64 4.04 14.00
N SER A 338 2.14 4.85 14.94
CA SER A 338 1.93 4.47 16.35
C SER A 338 3.22 3.94 17.01
N CYS A 339 4.32 4.65 16.79
CA CYS A 339 5.64 4.33 17.31
C CYS A 339 6.20 2.99 16.81
N LYS A 340 5.74 2.47 15.65
CA LYS A 340 6.18 1.17 15.09
C LYS A 340 7.19 1.27 13.94
N LEU A 341 7.41 2.44 13.36
CA LEU A 341 8.39 2.66 12.29
C LEU A 341 9.32 3.83 12.61
N VAL A 342 10.62 3.56 12.72
CA VAL A 342 11.66 4.58 12.87
C VAL A 342 12.47 4.66 11.59
N LEU A 343 12.67 5.87 11.07
CA LEU A 343 13.59 6.11 9.96
C LEU A 343 15.00 6.39 10.51
N ASP A 344 15.97 5.59 10.09
CA ASP A 344 17.37 5.77 10.45
C ASP A 344 18.14 6.32 9.26
N PHE A 345 18.35 7.64 9.27
CA PHE A 345 19.05 8.34 8.20
C PHE A 345 20.55 8.32 8.42
N ASP A 346 21.29 7.84 7.41
CA ASP A 346 22.69 8.19 7.22
C ASP A 346 22.76 9.39 6.25
N PHE A 347 23.32 10.51 6.70
CA PHE A 347 23.35 11.77 5.95
C PHE A 347 24.73 12.00 5.31
N PHE A 348 24.79 12.06 3.99
CA PHE A 348 26.05 12.25 3.25
C PHE A 348 25.95 13.40 2.26
N VAL A 349 26.97 14.26 2.23
CA VAL A 349 27.06 15.37 1.26
C VAL A 349 28.06 15.01 0.16
N VAL A 350 27.61 15.08 -1.08
CA VAL A 350 28.44 14.96 -2.28
C VAL A 350 28.94 16.36 -2.65
N GLU A 351 30.22 16.59 -2.40
CA GLU A 351 30.92 17.84 -2.73
C GLU A 351 31.31 17.93 -4.22
N ASP A 352 31.39 16.79 -4.90
CA ASP A 352 31.66 16.75 -6.35
C ASP A 352 30.49 17.35 -7.13
N THR A 353 30.75 18.42 -7.88
CA THR A 353 29.74 19.09 -8.71
C THR A 353 28.96 18.11 -9.59
N LEU A 354 27.64 18.14 -9.43
CA LEU A 354 26.69 17.48 -10.32
C LEU A 354 26.63 18.26 -11.64
N ARG A 355 26.76 17.56 -12.76
CA ARG A 355 26.62 18.18 -14.09
C ARG A 355 25.20 18.05 -14.59
N LEU A 356 24.74 18.95 -15.46
CA LEU A 356 23.37 18.88 -15.95
C LEU A 356 23.10 17.60 -16.76
N GLN A 357 24.10 17.11 -17.49
CA GLN A 357 24.06 15.80 -18.16
C GLN A 357 23.88 14.63 -17.17
N ASP A 358 24.36 14.76 -15.93
CA ASP A 358 24.23 13.73 -14.90
C ASP A 358 22.80 13.66 -14.35
N VAL A 359 22.01 14.73 -14.52
CA VAL A 359 20.60 14.77 -14.11
C VAL A 359 19.74 14.01 -15.12
N GLY A 360 19.92 14.30 -16.42
CA GLY A 360 19.27 13.59 -17.51
C GLY A 360 19.60 14.14 -18.90
N GLU A 361 19.48 13.30 -19.92
CA GLU A 361 19.89 13.63 -21.30
C GLU A 361 18.91 14.58 -22.01
N ASN A 362 17.59 14.35 -21.85
CA ASN A 362 16.52 15.06 -22.57
C ASN A 362 15.67 15.92 -21.61
N ASP A 363 15.83 17.24 -21.65
CA ASP A 363 15.05 18.20 -20.85
C ASP A 363 15.09 17.91 -19.32
N PRO A 364 16.29 17.99 -18.70
CA PRO A 364 16.51 17.52 -17.33
C PRO A 364 15.73 18.34 -16.31
N TYR A 365 14.78 17.69 -15.63
CA TYR A 365 14.08 18.22 -14.46
C TYR A 365 14.14 17.27 -13.26
N TRP A 366 14.72 16.08 -13.46
CA TRP A 366 14.70 14.95 -12.58
C TRP A 366 16.06 14.25 -12.58
N LEU A 367 16.70 14.10 -11.42
CA LEU A 367 17.92 13.29 -11.31
C LEU A 367 17.55 11.81 -11.43
N SER A 368 17.91 11.19 -12.53
CA SER A 368 17.63 9.77 -12.77
C SER A 368 18.59 8.88 -11.97
N PRO A 369 18.17 7.67 -11.53
CA PRO A 369 19.04 6.74 -10.79
C PRO A 369 20.05 6.05 -11.71
N ASN A 370 21.04 6.81 -12.19
CA ASN A 370 22.06 6.41 -13.15
C ASN A 370 23.38 5.98 -12.47
N ASP A 371 24.41 5.72 -13.28
CA ASP A 371 25.73 5.28 -12.80
C ASP A 371 26.41 6.30 -11.89
N ARG A 372 26.16 7.61 -12.11
CA ARG A 372 26.65 8.68 -11.23
C ARG A 372 26.09 8.52 -9.82
N VAL A 373 24.77 8.36 -9.72
CA VAL A 373 24.07 8.15 -8.44
C VAL A 373 24.51 6.85 -7.77
N ALA A 374 24.61 5.76 -8.53
CA ALA A 374 25.02 4.46 -7.98
C ALA A 374 26.42 4.49 -7.37
N ARG A 375 27.39 5.12 -8.05
CA ARG A 375 28.76 5.27 -7.55
C ARG A 375 28.82 6.13 -6.29
N ASP A 376 28.11 7.26 -6.27
CA ASP A 376 28.14 8.16 -5.12
C ASP A 376 27.41 7.54 -3.91
N PHE A 377 26.34 6.77 -4.14
CA PHE A 377 25.67 5.98 -3.11
C PHE A 377 26.59 4.89 -2.53
N GLU A 378 27.34 4.18 -3.37
CA GLU A 378 28.33 3.19 -2.91
C GLU A 378 29.41 3.82 -2.03
N ARG A 379 29.92 4.98 -2.44
CA ARG A 379 30.88 5.75 -1.65
C ARG A 379 30.29 6.16 -0.31
N ALA A 380 29.07 6.68 -0.29
CA ALA A 380 28.39 7.09 0.93
C ALA A 380 28.10 5.90 1.85
N ALA A 381 27.59 4.78 1.34
CA ALA A 381 27.36 3.57 2.13
C ALA A 381 28.66 3.07 2.77
N HIS A 382 29.76 3.03 2.01
CA HIS A 382 31.07 2.63 2.53
C HIS A 382 31.59 3.58 3.62
N HIS A 383 31.33 4.89 3.51
CA HIS A 383 31.67 5.87 4.55
C HIS A 383 31.04 5.52 5.91
N PHE A 384 29.81 4.98 5.91
CA PHE A 384 29.13 4.51 7.12
C PHE A 384 29.38 3.03 7.46
N GLY A 385 30.32 2.37 6.78
CA GLY A 385 30.64 0.95 7.00
C GLY A 385 29.50 -0.01 6.60
N LYS A 386 28.57 0.43 5.75
CA LYS A 386 27.42 -0.34 5.28
C LYS A 386 27.57 -0.71 3.81
N ARG A 387 26.83 -1.73 3.38
CA ARG A 387 26.70 -2.07 1.95
C ARG A 387 25.45 -1.39 1.39
N PRO A 388 25.43 -0.99 0.10
CA PRO A 388 24.24 -0.39 -0.53
C PRO A 388 22.93 -1.17 -0.30
N GLY A 389 22.98 -2.50 -0.37
CA GLY A 389 21.80 -3.36 -0.15
C GLY A 389 21.29 -3.43 1.29
N ALA A 390 21.95 -2.77 2.26
CA ALA A 390 21.47 -2.65 3.63
C ALA A 390 20.42 -1.54 3.81
N TYR A 391 20.28 -0.65 2.83
CA TYR A 391 19.32 0.45 2.87
C TYR A 391 18.02 0.07 2.15
N ALA A 392 16.89 0.41 2.77
CA ALA A 392 15.58 0.22 2.16
C ALA A 392 15.23 1.33 1.16
N GLY A 393 15.86 2.50 1.30
CA GLY A 393 15.62 3.65 0.44
C GLY A 393 16.82 4.59 0.34
N LEU A 394 16.94 5.23 -0.82
CA LEU A 394 17.86 6.33 -1.11
C LEU A 394 17.04 7.58 -1.40
N ILE A 395 17.35 8.68 -0.72
CA ILE A 395 16.75 10.00 -0.94
C ILE A 395 17.87 10.96 -1.34
N THR A 396 17.75 11.56 -2.53
CA THR A 396 18.79 12.41 -3.12
C THR A 396 18.30 13.82 -3.38
N PRO A 397 18.29 14.71 -2.37
CA PRO A 397 18.10 16.12 -2.66
C PRO A 397 19.31 16.65 -3.44
N TYR A 398 19.08 17.53 -4.40
CA TYR A 398 20.14 18.14 -5.20
C TYR A 398 19.92 19.63 -5.38
N ALA A 399 21.01 20.40 -5.39
CA ALA A 399 20.95 21.81 -5.71
C ALA A 399 20.24 22.02 -7.06
N TRP A 400 19.24 22.93 -7.08
CA TRP A 400 18.55 23.32 -8.31
C TRP A 400 18.17 24.79 -8.25
N ILE A 401 18.16 25.47 -9.40
CA ILE A 401 17.63 26.85 -9.51
C ILE A 401 16.26 26.78 -10.17
N ASN A 402 15.23 27.16 -9.42
CA ASN A 402 13.94 27.49 -10.02
C ASN A 402 14.06 28.86 -10.68
N TYR A 403 14.32 28.88 -12.00
CA TYR A 403 14.35 30.12 -12.77
C TYR A 403 12.93 30.75 -12.79
N PRO A 404 12.79 32.09 -12.72
CA PRO A 404 11.48 32.73 -12.59
C PRO A 404 10.52 32.33 -13.72
N PRO A 405 9.21 32.28 -13.42
CA PRO A 405 8.21 31.72 -14.30
C PRO A 405 8.03 32.61 -15.53
N ARG A 406 8.67 32.29 -16.65
CA ARG A 406 8.08 32.70 -17.94
C ARG A 406 6.91 31.76 -18.20
N ARG A 407 5.71 32.20 -17.82
CA ARG A 407 4.40 31.62 -18.15
C ARG A 407 4.10 31.52 -19.67
N THR A 408 5.08 31.72 -20.53
CA THR A 408 4.99 31.45 -21.96
C THR A 408 6.04 30.42 -22.31
N SER A 409 5.58 29.17 -22.45
CA SER A 409 6.40 28.07 -22.94
C SER A 409 7.19 28.50 -24.18
N ALA A 410 8.51 28.45 -24.12
CA ALA A 410 9.39 28.57 -25.29
C ALA A 410 8.99 27.58 -26.41
N LEU A 411 8.24 26.51 -26.08
CA LEU A 411 7.60 25.59 -27.02
C LEU A 411 6.68 26.25 -28.06
N ARG A 412 6.25 27.51 -27.87
CA ARG A 412 5.30 28.19 -28.77
C ARG A 412 5.93 29.20 -29.73
N ASP A 413 7.22 29.51 -29.61
CA ASP A 413 7.88 30.49 -30.47
C ASP A 413 9.27 29.98 -30.94
N PRO A 414 9.33 29.31 -32.10
CA PRO A 414 10.57 28.79 -32.67
C PRO A 414 11.59 29.88 -33.08
N SER A 415 11.19 31.16 -33.07
CA SER A 415 12.08 32.27 -33.42
C SER A 415 13.00 32.70 -32.26
N LYS A 416 12.69 32.29 -31.01
CA LYS A 416 13.49 32.60 -29.82
C LYS A 416 14.55 31.53 -29.58
N LYS A 417 15.74 31.75 -30.15
CA LYS A 417 16.91 30.88 -29.99
C LYS A 417 17.61 31.01 -28.62
N ASP A 418 17.24 32.02 -27.84
CA ASP A 418 17.92 32.37 -26.57
C ASP A 418 17.20 31.86 -25.32
N THR A 419 16.06 31.16 -25.50
CA THR A 419 15.25 30.63 -24.40
C THR A 419 15.54 29.16 -24.18
N ILE A 420 16.41 28.87 -23.22
CA ILE A 420 16.67 27.52 -22.76
C ILE A 420 15.55 27.07 -21.82
N SER A 421 15.05 25.85 -22.02
CA SER A 421 14.11 25.22 -21.09
C SER A 421 14.89 24.51 -19.99
N ILE A 422 15.29 25.25 -18.94
CA ILE A 422 15.52 24.61 -17.63
C ILE A 422 14.14 24.55 -17.00
N ARG A 423 13.50 23.38 -17.03
CA ARG A 423 12.19 23.22 -16.42
C ARG A 423 12.27 23.57 -14.95
N GLN A 424 11.23 24.26 -14.48
CA GLN A 424 10.97 24.35 -13.05
C GLN A 424 10.73 22.93 -12.56
N ALA A 425 11.51 22.52 -11.56
CA ALA A 425 11.35 21.23 -10.93
C ALA A 425 10.51 21.46 -9.67
N TYR A 426 9.19 21.56 -9.86
CA TYR A 426 8.23 21.56 -8.76
C TYR A 426 7.82 20.11 -8.51
N GLY A 427 8.34 19.52 -7.44
CA GLY A 427 8.07 18.13 -7.06
C GLY A 427 9.26 17.21 -7.21
N GLY A 428 9.05 15.96 -6.80
CA GLY A 428 10.01 14.89 -6.87
C GLY A 428 9.63 13.81 -7.86
N GLY A 429 10.18 12.64 -7.63
CA GLY A 429 10.04 11.47 -8.46
C GLY A 429 10.50 10.28 -7.65
N THR A 430 9.68 9.25 -7.61
CA THR A 430 10.02 8.14 -6.73
C THR A 430 9.79 6.84 -7.44
N TYR A 431 10.80 5.99 -7.35
CA TYR A 431 10.69 4.58 -7.64
C TYR A 431 10.71 3.82 -6.32
N GLY A 432 9.59 3.17 -6.00
CA GLY A 432 9.56 2.14 -4.98
C GLY A 432 10.26 0.86 -5.43
N VAL A 433 10.37 -0.13 -4.55
CA VAL A 433 10.95 -1.44 -4.89
C VAL A 433 9.89 -2.31 -5.61
N PRO A 434 10.21 -2.95 -6.76
CA PRO A 434 11.47 -2.89 -7.48
C PRO A 434 11.64 -1.60 -8.30
N ALA A 435 12.79 -0.93 -8.15
CA ALA A 435 13.13 0.28 -8.87
C ALA A 435 14.02 -0.01 -10.11
N PRO A 436 14.00 0.82 -11.18
CA PRO A 436 14.76 0.60 -12.40
C PRO A 436 16.22 1.08 -12.29
N TRP A 437 16.99 0.51 -11.35
CA TRP A 437 18.41 0.84 -11.14
C TRP A 437 19.20 -0.30 -10.49
N LYS A 438 20.53 -0.15 -10.37
CA LYS A 438 21.47 -1.17 -9.88
C LYS A 438 21.04 -1.86 -8.57
N TYR A 439 20.44 -1.11 -7.66
CA TYR A 439 20.01 -1.59 -6.33
C TYR A 439 18.50 -1.73 -6.18
N GLY A 440 17.76 -1.64 -7.28
CA GLY A 440 16.31 -1.49 -7.23
C GLY A 440 15.53 -2.66 -6.65
N LYS A 441 16.14 -3.84 -6.49
CA LYS A 441 15.51 -4.97 -5.79
C LYS A 441 15.46 -4.82 -4.27
N THR A 442 16.33 -3.98 -3.70
CA THR A 442 16.47 -3.82 -2.24
C THR A 442 16.20 -2.39 -1.78
N THR A 443 16.41 -1.42 -2.66
CA THR A 443 16.48 -0.01 -2.29
C THR A 443 15.62 0.82 -3.23
N GLY A 444 14.60 1.49 -2.67
CA GLY A 444 13.83 2.51 -3.38
C GLY A 444 14.68 3.74 -3.69
N TYR A 445 14.22 4.57 -4.62
CA TYR A 445 14.93 5.75 -5.06
C TYR A 445 14.00 6.96 -5.14
N THR A 446 14.36 8.02 -4.43
CA THR A 446 13.77 9.35 -4.54
C THR A 446 14.90 10.33 -4.84
N ALA A 447 14.72 11.19 -5.81
CA ALA A 447 15.47 12.43 -5.96
C ALA A 447 14.59 13.64 -5.68
N ASN A 448 15.14 14.78 -5.31
CA ASN A 448 14.33 15.99 -5.17
C ASN A 448 15.18 17.21 -5.50
N PRO A 449 14.72 18.13 -6.35
CA PRO A 449 15.33 19.45 -6.39
C PRO A 449 15.16 20.11 -5.01
N PHE A 450 16.22 20.72 -4.49
CA PHE A 450 16.16 21.44 -3.22
C PHE A 450 15.12 22.56 -3.28
N GLN A 451 14.10 22.42 -2.44
CA GLN A 451 13.09 23.42 -2.13
C GLN A 451 13.54 24.19 -0.88
N ASP A 452 13.45 25.51 -0.92
CA ASP A 452 13.82 26.36 0.21
C ASP A 452 12.80 26.25 1.37
N THR A 453 13.07 26.96 2.46
CA THR A 453 12.22 26.94 3.67
C THR A 453 10.78 27.39 3.41
N PHE A 454 10.54 28.20 2.37
CA PHE A 454 9.21 28.66 1.98
C PHE A 454 8.42 27.55 1.27
N SER A 455 9.11 26.68 0.54
CA SER A 455 8.55 25.57 -0.24
C SER A 455 8.58 24.20 0.47
N ARG A 456 9.12 24.14 1.69
CA ARG A 456 9.05 23.01 2.67
C ARG A 456 9.62 21.68 2.14
N GLN A 457 10.95 21.56 2.17
CA GLN A 457 11.66 20.33 1.79
C GLN A 457 11.29 19.13 2.68
N ASP A 458 10.99 19.37 3.96
CA ASP A 458 10.50 18.38 4.90
C ASP A 458 9.19 17.74 4.42
N TRP A 459 8.25 18.54 3.91
CA TRP A 459 7.02 18.01 3.32
C TRP A 459 7.31 17.20 2.07
N LEU A 460 8.13 17.73 1.16
CA LEU A 460 8.45 17.06 -0.09
C LEU A 460 9.10 15.68 0.14
N ILE A 461 10.00 15.56 1.12
CA ILE A 461 10.57 14.26 1.50
C ILE A 461 9.48 13.35 2.08
N THR A 462 8.61 13.86 2.96
CA THR A 462 7.51 13.05 3.51
C THR A 462 6.64 12.50 2.40
N HIS A 463 6.20 13.33 1.46
CA HIS A 463 5.34 12.94 0.33
C HIS A 463 6.04 11.96 -0.59
N GLU A 464 7.26 12.27 -1.01
CA GLU A 464 7.98 11.47 -2.01
C GLU A 464 8.45 10.13 -1.44
N PHE A 465 8.97 10.12 -0.22
CA PHE A 465 9.33 8.87 0.44
C PHE A 465 8.10 7.99 0.71
N HIS A 466 6.91 8.58 0.80
CA HIS A 466 5.66 7.84 0.94
C HIS A 466 5.41 6.89 -0.24
N HIS A 467 5.82 7.26 -1.46
CA HIS A 467 5.77 6.35 -2.61
C HIS A 467 6.70 5.14 -2.43
N GLN A 468 7.85 5.32 -1.77
CA GLN A 468 8.70 4.18 -1.42
C GLN A 468 7.98 3.30 -0.38
N VAL A 469 7.39 3.89 0.67
CA VAL A 469 6.65 3.15 1.70
C VAL A 469 5.50 2.33 1.12
N ASP A 470 4.73 2.90 0.18
CA ASP A 470 3.68 2.18 -0.53
C ASP A 470 4.21 0.91 -1.22
N ALA A 471 5.30 1.04 -1.98
CA ALA A 471 5.93 -0.13 -2.61
C ALA A 471 6.53 -1.12 -1.60
N LEU A 472 7.11 -0.65 -0.49
CA LEU A 472 7.60 -1.52 0.59
C LEU A 472 6.44 -2.31 1.21
N MET A 473 5.28 -1.68 1.39
CA MET A 473 4.05 -2.32 1.87
C MET A 473 3.53 -3.35 0.86
N GLU A 474 3.42 -2.99 -0.43
CA GLU A 474 2.98 -3.90 -1.47
C GLU A 474 3.86 -5.16 -1.54
N VAL A 475 5.19 -4.99 -1.61
CA VAL A 475 6.13 -6.12 -1.65
C VAL A 475 6.08 -6.95 -0.36
N SER A 476 5.77 -6.32 0.78
CA SER A 476 5.58 -7.01 2.06
C SER A 476 4.25 -7.77 2.15
N GLY A 477 3.32 -7.53 1.22
CA GLY A 477 2.02 -8.21 1.12
C GLY A 477 0.84 -7.36 1.61
N TYR A 478 0.99 -6.04 1.67
CA TYR A 478 0.01 -5.06 2.14
C TYR A 478 -0.32 -4.06 1.04
N ALA A 479 -0.76 -4.54 -0.13
CA ALA A 479 -1.09 -3.72 -1.30
C ALA A 479 -2.32 -2.79 -1.11
N ASP A 480 -2.98 -2.87 0.04
CA ASP A 480 -4.10 -2.01 0.42
C ASP A 480 -3.64 -0.69 1.07
N TYR A 481 -2.32 -0.51 1.24
CA TYR A 481 -1.76 0.77 1.65
C TYR A 481 -2.09 1.86 0.60
N PHE A 482 -2.43 3.06 1.05
CA PHE A 482 -2.92 4.10 0.15
C PHE A 482 -1.77 4.89 -0.48
N HIS A 483 -1.88 5.14 -1.78
CA HIS A 483 -0.91 5.93 -2.53
C HIS A 483 -1.14 7.44 -2.31
N CYS A 484 -0.08 8.16 -1.90
CA CYS A 484 -0.11 9.58 -1.52
C CYS A 484 -0.54 10.56 -2.63
N ASP A 485 -0.34 10.26 -3.92
CA ASP A 485 -0.89 11.07 -5.03
C ASP A 485 -2.39 10.91 -5.25
N THR A 486 -3.04 9.96 -4.58
CA THR A 486 -4.46 9.67 -4.77
C THR A 486 -5.26 9.75 -3.47
N PRO A 487 -5.15 10.85 -2.70
CA PRO A 487 -5.79 10.95 -1.39
C PRO A 487 -7.32 10.82 -1.49
N TRP A 488 -7.93 11.21 -2.61
CA TRP A 488 -9.38 11.04 -2.87
C TRP A 488 -9.87 9.58 -2.88
N LYS A 489 -8.97 8.59 -2.87
CA LYS A 489 -9.33 7.17 -2.74
C LYS A 489 -9.42 6.71 -1.28
N MET A 490 -8.89 7.48 -0.34
CA MET A 490 -8.87 7.12 1.07
C MET A 490 -10.26 7.33 1.70
N PRO A 491 -10.66 6.46 2.64
CA PRO A 491 -11.81 6.73 3.49
C PRO A 491 -11.47 7.82 4.52
N GLY A 492 -12.49 8.60 4.91
CA GLY A 492 -12.38 9.55 6.02
C GLY A 492 -12.41 11.02 5.60
N ARG A 493 -12.16 11.90 6.57
CA ARG A 493 -11.95 13.33 6.39
C ARG A 493 -10.54 13.65 6.88
N PHE A 494 -9.79 14.36 6.05
CA PHE A 494 -8.42 14.79 6.32
C PHE A 494 -8.18 16.09 5.54
N GLY A 495 -7.25 16.90 6.02
CA GLY A 495 -6.80 18.14 5.41
C GLY A 495 -5.75 17.94 4.33
N GLU A 496 -5.17 19.05 3.90
CA GLU A 496 -4.09 19.10 2.91
C GLU A 496 -2.72 18.84 3.56
N ASP A 497 -1.65 18.92 2.76
CA ASP A 497 -0.26 18.94 3.25
C ASP A 497 0.17 17.66 4.01
N PHE A 498 0.55 17.77 5.29
CA PHE A 498 0.94 16.62 6.12
C PHE A 498 -0.24 15.76 6.57
N ASP A 499 -1.45 16.30 6.55
CA ASP A 499 -2.59 15.68 7.23
C ASP A 499 -3.07 14.41 6.51
N PHE A 500 -3.20 14.46 5.18
CA PHE A 500 -3.54 13.26 4.43
C PHE A 500 -2.42 12.21 4.50
N ASN A 501 -1.15 12.62 4.53
CA ASN A 501 -0.02 11.69 4.69
C ASN A 501 -0.08 10.98 6.06
N ALA A 502 -0.39 11.72 7.13
CA ALA A 502 -0.59 11.16 8.46
C ALA A 502 -1.80 10.20 8.47
N ALA A 503 -2.91 10.59 7.84
CA ALA A 503 -4.10 9.75 7.72
C ALA A 503 -3.81 8.43 6.97
N ILE A 504 -3.01 8.44 5.90
CA ILE A 504 -2.60 7.20 5.21
C ILE A 504 -1.91 6.25 6.18
N MET A 505 -0.92 6.75 6.92
CA MET A 505 -0.14 5.93 7.83
C MET A 505 -1.00 5.36 8.97
N ARG A 506 -1.92 6.16 9.51
CA ARG A 506 -2.82 5.76 10.60
C ARG A 506 -3.89 4.77 10.17
N LEU A 507 -4.21 4.68 8.88
CA LEU A 507 -5.10 3.65 8.33
C LEU A 507 -4.41 2.28 8.23
N ALA A 508 -3.08 2.22 8.21
CA ALA A 508 -2.35 0.96 8.26
C ALA A 508 -2.34 0.38 9.67
N SER A 509 -2.62 -0.92 9.80
CA SER A 509 -2.56 -1.59 11.10
C SER A 509 -1.14 -1.61 11.65
N ARG A 510 -0.99 -1.57 12.98
CA ARG A 510 0.33 -1.50 13.65
C ARG A 510 1.25 -2.66 13.24
N GLU A 511 0.66 -3.83 13.01
CA GLU A 511 1.34 -5.05 12.59
C GLU A 511 1.98 -4.92 11.20
N TRP A 512 1.43 -4.09 10.31
CA TRP A 512 1.99 -3.93 8.96
C TRP A 512 3.40 -3.36 9.01
N TRP A 513 3.63 -2.37 9.89
CA TRP A 513 4.93 -1.77 10.14
C TRP A 513 5.95 -2.76 10.68
N LEU A 514 5.53 -3.64 11.59
CA LEU A 514 6.39 -4.69 12.16
C LEU A 514 6.72 -5.78 11.14
N ASN A 515 5.79 -6.08 10.25
CA ASN A 515 5.88 -7.18 9.27
C ASN A 515 6.49 -6.78 7.93
N LEU A 516 7.06 -5.57 7.81
CA LEU A 516 7.78 -5.16 6.62
C LEU A 516 8.94 -6.14 6.33
N ARG A 517 9.13 -6.52 5.07
CA ARG A 517 10.31 -7.29 4.63
C ARG A 517 11.63 -6.54 4.80
N PHE A 518 11.53 -5.23 5.01
CA PHE A 518 12.64 -4.29 5.00
C PHE A 518 12.87 -3.73 6.40
N GLY A 519 14.09 -3.28 6.65
CA GLY A 519 14.49 -2.80 7.96
C GLY A 519 14.71 -3.92 8.97
N GLN A 520 15.09 -3.52 10.18
CA GLN A 520 15.45 -4.40 11.28
C GLN A 520 14.40 -4.28 12.39
N LEU A 521 14.01 -5.40 12.98
CA LEU A 521 13.23 -5.36 14.21
C LEU A 521 14.12 -4.91 15.36
N ALA A 522 13.57 -4.05 16.20
CA ALA A 522 14.15 -3.64 17.47
C ALA A 522 13.05 -3.60 18.53
N GLN A 523 13.44 -3.38 19.78
CA GLN A 523 12.53 -3.26 20.91
C GLN A 523 12.98 -2.14 21.84
N THR A 524 12.02 -1.55 22.55
CA THR A 524 12.20 -0.50 23.57
C THR A 524 11.27 -0.78 24.74
N ASN A 525 11.58 -0.24 25.91
CA ASN A 525 10.68 -0.29 27.06
C ASN A 525 9.36 0.44 26.75
N ASP A 526 8.27 -0.13 27.22
CA ASP A 526 6.87 0.32 27.19
C ASP A 526 6.18 -0.38 28.37
N ALA A 527 6.44 0.16 29.57
CA ALA A 527 6.21 -0.56 30.83
C ALA A 527 4.72 -0.68 31.20
N ASP A 528 3.88 0.25 30.76
CA ASP A 528 2.43 0.23 30.97
C ASP A 528 1.65 -0.33 29.77
N HIS A 529 2.31 -0.56 28.63
CA HIS A 529 1.76 -1.13 27.41
C HIS A 529 0.72 -0.22 26.73
N ASP A 530 0.95 1.08 26.74
CA ASP A 530 0.17 2.07 26.00
C ASP A 530 0.64 2.19 24.52
N GLY A 531 1.90 1.82 24.26
CA GLY A 531 2.53 1.84 22.94
C GLY A 531 3.41 3.06 22.67
N VAL A 532 3.71 3.89 23.67
CA VAL A 532 4.70 4.97 23.66
C VAL A 532 5.97 4.48 24.38
N PRO A 533 7.19 4.75 23.85
CA PRO A 533 8.42 4.34 24.52
C PRO A 533 8.69 5.15 25.81
N ASP A 534 9.16 4.50 26.88
CA ASP A 534 9.44 5.15 28.18
C ASP A 534 10.60 6.19 28.13
N ASP A 535 11.83 5.75 27.82
CA ASP A 535 13.09 6.53 27.84
C ASP A 535 14.13 5.88 26.91
N ASP A 536 13.93 6.04 25.59
CA ASP A 536 14.87 5.55 24.57
C ASP A 536 15.43 6.73 23.74
N PRO A 537 16.65 7.20 24.06
CA PRO A 537 17.26 8.32 23.35
C PRO A 537 17.60 8.00 21.89
N SER A 538 17.57 6.72 21.49
CA SER A 538 17.74 6.33 20.10
C SER A 538 16.52 6.64 19.24
N LEU A 539 15.35 6.95 19.84
CA LEU A 539 14.11 7.28 19.15
C LEU A 539 13.93 8.80 19.00
N PRO A 540 13.11 9.28 18.04
CA PRO A 540 12.89 10.71 17.87
C PRO A 540 12.23 11.38 19.09
N PHE A 541 11.38 10.66 19.82
CA PHE A 541 10.80 11.07 21.11
C PHE A 541 10.40 9.82 21.91
N ASP A 542 10.14 10.02 23.20
CA ASP A 542 9.69 9.06 24.21
C ASP A 542 8.88 9.83 25.27
N GLU A 543 8.23 9.12 26.18
CA GLU A 543 7.43 9.72 27.24
C GLU A 543 8.24 10.72 28.07
N LYS A 544 9.45 10.36 28.48
CA LYS A 544 10.32 11.23 29.28
C LYS A 544 10.56 12.59 28.62
N ARG A 545 10.78 12.63 27.30
CA ARG A 545 10.96 13.88 26.54
C ARG A 545 9.66 14.61 26.27
N LEU A 546 8.52 13.90 26.29
CA LEU A 546 7.19 14.48 26.15
C LEU A 546 6.58 14.91 27.49
N GLY A 547 7.18 14.50 28.60
CA GLY A 547 6.74 14.81 29.96
C GLY A 547 5.74 13.82 30.56
N GLY A 548 5.49 12.70 29.89
CA GLY A 548 4.61 11.61 30.35
C GLY A 548 5.26 10.69 31.39
N SER A 549 4.55 9.60 31.72
CA SER A 549 4.86 8.69 32.80
C SER A 549 4.79 7.22 32.36
N ALA A 550 5.94 6.54 32.37
CA ALA A 550 6.13 5.11 32.07
C ALA A 550 5.37 4.09 32.92
N SER A 551 4.45 4.55 33.76
CA SER A 551 3.59 3.69 34.57
C SER A 551 2.11 4.05 34.47
N SER A 552 1.74 4.99 33.59
CA SER A 552 0.38 5.49 33.43
C SER A 552 0.05 5.71 31.95
N LYS A 553 -0.91 4.94 31.46
CA LYS A 553 -1.37 5.00 30.06
C LYS A 553 -2.00 6.33 29.66
N ASP A 554 -2.39 7.09 30.66
CA ASP A 554 -3.01 8.41 30.60
C ASP A 554 -2.30 9.21 31.71
N SER A 555 -1.28 9.96 31.29
CA SER A 555 -0.29 10.58 32.17
C SER A 555 -0.85 11.79 32.92
N ASP A 556 -1.86 12.47 32.37
CA ASP A 556 -2.50 13.64 32.98
C ASP A 556 -3.93 13.40 33.50
N GLN A 557 -4.44 12.19 33.28
CA GLN A 557 -5.74 11.69 33.75
C GLN A 557 -6.93 12.46 33.19
N ASP A 558 -6.82 12.97 31.95
CA ASP A 558 -7.91 13.67 31.27
C ASP A 558 -8.93 12.73 30.59
N GLY A 559 -8.58 11.44 30.48
CA GLY A 559 -9.38 10.39 29.83
C GLY A 559 -8.93 10.02 28.42
N LEU A 560 -7.81 10.57 27.94
CA LEU A 560 -7.18 10.26 26.66
C LEU A 560 -5.84 9.54 26.90
N GLU A 561 -5.66 8.34 26.35
CA GLU A 561 -4.37 7.64 26.49
C GLU A 561 -3.23 8.38 25.77
N ASP A 562 -2.01 8.34 26.31
CA ASP A 562 -0.81 9.05 25.84
C ASP A 562 -0.52 8.79 24.36
N LEU A 563 -0.68 7.55 23.88
CA LEU A 563 -0.56 7.25 22.46
C LEU A 563 -1.61 7.99 21.60
N THR A 564 -2.83 8.16 22.11
CA THR A 564 -3.89 8.87 21.41
C THR A 564 -3.64 10.36 21.38
N GLU A 565 -3.18 10.95 22.48
CA GLU A 565 -2.68 12.32 22.57
C GLU A 565 -1.53 12.58 21.59
N LEU A 566 -0.57 11.66 21.53
CA LEU A 566 0.54 11.73 20.58
C LEU A 566 0.03 11.74 19.12
N LEU A 567 -1.04 11.00 18.84
CA LEU A 567 -1.65 10.90 17.51
C LEU A 567 -2.66 12.02 17.21
N SER A 568 -3.04 12.87 18.18
CA SER A 568 -4.07 13.90 18.01
C SER A 568 -3.72 14.91 16.90
N GLY A 569 -2.43 15.19 16.69
CA GLY A 569 -1.96 16.06 15.61
C GLY A 569 -0.97 15.39 14.65
N SER A 570 -0.85 15.96 13.44
CA SER A 570 -0.14 15.32 12.32
C SER A 570 1.38 15.51 12.36
N SER A 571 1.84 16.68 12.82
CA SER A 571 3.27 17.05 12.95
C SER A 571 3.73 17.21 14.41
N ARG A 572 2.81 17.58 15.29
CA ARG A 572 2.95 17.67 16.75
C ARG A 572 1.64 17.19 17.33
N GLY A 573 1.69 16.42 18.41
CA GLY A 573 0.51 15.98 19.15
C GLY A 573 0.37 16.79 20.43
N SER A 574 -0.58 16.37 21.25
CA SER A 574 -0.80 16.89 22.60
C SER A 574 0.42 16.61 23.51
N LEU A 575 0.54 17.40 24.57
CA LEU A 575 1.55 17.20 25.61
C LEU A 575 0.99 16.23 26.65
N LEU A 576 1.67 15.11 26.85
CA LEU A 576 1.18 13.99 27.67
C LEU A 576 0.90 14.32 29.14
N ASN A 577 1.30 15.51 29.60
CA ASN A 577 1.15 15.94 30.98
C ASN A 577 0.28 17.19 31.13
N GLN A 578 -0.51 17.53 30.12
CA GLN A 578 -1.35 18.72 30.10
C GLN A 578 -2.72 18.44 29.50
N GLN A 579 -3.73 18.48 30.37
CA GLN A 579 -5.12 18.18 30.01
C GLN A 579 -5.70 19.11 28.94
N ASP A 580 -5.08 20.28 28.70
CA ASP A 580 -5.45 21.28 27.71
C ASP A 580 -4.14 21.82 27.11
N THR A 581 -3.68 21.17 26.04
CA THR A 581 -2.35 21.43 25.46
C THR A 581 -2.27 22.83 24.86
N ASP A 582 -3.34 23.30 24.22
CA ASP A 582 -3.36 24.58 23.51
C ASP A 582 -3.92 25.75 24.33
N ARG A 583 -4.44 25.45 25.53
CA ARG A 583 -4.96 26.38 26.52
C ARG A 583 -6.18 27.14 26.03
N ASP A 584 -7.00 26.50 25.20
CA ASP A 584 -8.25 27.08 24.70
C ASP A 584 -9.41 26.97 25.70
N GLY A 585 -9.23 26.23 26.80
CA GLY A 585 -10.21 26.00 27.85
C GLY A 585 -11.02 24.70 27.68
N SER A 586 -10.72 23.90 26.65
CA SER A 586 -11.26 22.57 26.42
C SER A 586 -10.20 21.53 26.76
N VAL A 587 -10.59 20.41 27.37
CA VAL A 587 -9.65 19.31 27.59
C VAL A 587 -9.41 18.54 26.30
N ASP A 588 -8.20 18.04 26.10
CA ASP A 588 -7.76 17.35 24.88
C ASP A 588 -8.65 16.11 24.59
N ALA A 589 -9.15 15.44 25.64
CA ALA A 589 -10.10 14.34 25.53
C ALA A 589 -11.49 14.69 24.91
N ARG A 590 -11.83 15.96 24.62
CA ARG A 590 -13.19 16.40 24.24
C ARG A 590 -13.41 16.86 22.80
#